data_AF-A0A948D4D5-F1
#
_entry.id   AF-A0A948D4D5-F1
#
_cell.length_a   1.000
_cell.length_b   1.000
_cell.length_c   1.000
_cell.angle_alpha   90.00
_cell.angle_beta   90.00
_cell.angle_gamma   90.00
#
_symmetry.space_group_name_H-M   'P 1'
#
loop_
_entity.id
_entity.type
_entity.pdbx_description
1 polymer ?
#
loop_
_entity_poly.entity_id
_entity_poly.type
_entity_poly.pdbx_seq_one_letter_code
_entity_poly.pdbx_strand_id
1 'polypeptide(L)'
;MQKEEAKINCTIFQKQEPVIKDITDKINKAKNVQGKARFAEELQKEVNVLLSCSDHDTKKVDCMNCHTIAKLRVKTADLIIKAKKLT
;
A
#
# COMPACT_ATOMS: atom_id res chain seq x y z
N MET A 1 -10.95 -23.73 9.48
CA MET A 1 -11.36 -23.11 8.21
C MET A 1 -10.37 -22.01 7.89
N GLN A 2 -9.49 -22.23 6.91
CA GLN A 2 -8.63 -21.15 6.41
C GLN A 2 -9.56 -20.12 5.76
N LYS A 3 -9.62 -18.89 6.31
CA LYS A 3 -10.30 -17.78 5.64
C LYS A 3 -9.58 -17.60 4.30
N GLU A 4 -10.23 -17.90 3.19
CA GLU A 4 -9.74 -17.46 1.89
C GLU A 4 -9.71 -15.93 1.95
N GLU A 5 -8.51 -15.37 2.10
CA GLU A 5 -8.31 -13.94 1.91
C GLU A 5 -8.82 -13.61 0.51
N ALA A 6 -9.73 -12.65 0.38
CA ALA A 6 -10.21 -12.20 -0.92
C ALA A 6 -9.00 -11.75 -1.75
N LYS A 7 -8.60 -12.56 -2.73
CA LYS A 7 -7.42 -12.30 -3.57
C LYS A 7 -7.83 -11.47 -4.78
N ILE A 8 -7.16 -10.34 -4.97
CA ILE A 8 -7.19 -9.60 -6.23
C ILE A 8 -6.37 -10.41 -7.25
N ASN A 9 -6.98 -10.76 -8.38
CA ASN A 9 -6.35 -11.63 -9.39
C ASN A 9 -5.56 -10.86 -10.47
N CYS A 10 -5.37 -9.55 -10.30
CA CYS A 10 -4.54 -8.74 -11.17
C CYS A 10 -3.06 -9.06 -10.99
N THR A 11 -2.36 -9.42 -12.07
CA THR A 11 -0.93 -9.77 -12.04
C THR A 11 -0.04 -8.62 -11.59
N ILE A 12 -0.39 -7.37 -11.94
CA ILE A 12 0.33 -6.17 -11.50
C ILE A 12 0.23 -6.04 -9.97
N PHE A 13 -0.99 -6.19 -9.44
CA PHE A 13 -1.22 -6.19 -8.00
C PHE A 13 -0.43 -7.31 -7.30
N GLN A 14 -0.52 -8.53 -7.81
CA GLN A 14 0.15 -9.70 -7.21
C GLN A 14 1.68 -9.58 -7.20
N LYS A 15 2.27 -8.90 -8.19
CA LYS A 15 3.71 -8.60 -8.21
C LYS A 15 4.10 -7.54 -7.18
N GLN A 16 3.25 -6.53 -7.00
CA GLN A 16 3.53 -5.40 -6.11
C GLN A 16 3.24 -5.71 -4.63
N GLU A 17 2.24 -6.55 -4.37
CA GLU A 17 1.73 -6.83 -3.03
C GLU A 17 2.79 -7.33 -2.04
N PRO A 18 3.72 -8.25 -2.39
CA PRO A 18 4.79 -8.67 -1.49
C PRO A 18 5.72 -7.53 -1.07
N VAL A 19 6.03 -6.61 -1.99
CA VAL A 19 6.88 -5.44 -1.71
C VAL A 19 6.17 -4.49 -0.74
N ILE A 20 4.89 -4.21 -1.00
CA ILE A 20 4.05 -3.39 -0.11
C ILE A 20 3.95 -4.01 1.29
N LYS A 21 3.78 -5.34 1.36
CA LYS A 21 3.70 -6.07 2.63
C LYS A 21 5.00 -5.97 3.44
N ASP A 22 6.15 -6.19 2.80
CA ASP A 22 7.46 -6.05 3.46
C ASP A 22 7.69 -4.64 4.02
N ILE A 23 7.35 -3.60 3.25
CA ILE A 23 7.45 -2.22 3.72
C ILE A 23 6.50 -1.95 4.89
N THR A 24 5.27 -2.46 4.82
CA THR A 24 4.29 -2.34 5.91
C THR A 24 4.80 -3.00 7.19
N ASP A 25 5.45 -4.16 7.08
CA ASP A 25 6.07 -4.83 8.22
C ASP A 25 7.23 -4.02 8.81
N LYS A 26 8.04 -3.37 7.96
CA LYS A 26 9.10 -2.45 8.40
C LYS A 26 8.55 -1.22 9.13
N ILE A 27 7.44 -0.63 8.65
CA ILE A 27 6.73 0.44 9.36
C ILE A 27 6.30 -0.04 10.76
N ASN A 28 5.69 -1.22 10.84
CA ASN A 28 5.19 -1.74 12.11
C ASN A 28 6.32 -2.05 13.11
N LYS A 29 7.48 -2.48 12.63
CA LYS A 29 8.67 -2.79 13.45
C LYS A 29 9.51 -1.56 13.83
N ALA A 30 9.33 -0.42 13.17
CA ALA A 30 10.13 0.77 13.44
C ALA A 30 9.83 1.35 14.83
N LYS A 31 10.90 1.64 15.59
CA LYS A 31 10.83 2.04 17.00
C LYS A 31 10.36 3.48 17.22
N ASN A 32 10.56 4.36 16.24
CA ASN A 32 10.26 5.79 16.36
C ASN A 32 9.53 6.31 15.13
N VAL A 33 8.95 7.50 15.28
CA VAL A 33 8.14 8.13 14.24
C VAL A 33 8.99 8.48 13.01
N GLN A 34 10.26 8.86 13.19
CA GLN A 34 11.16 9.15 12.06
C GLN A 34 11.40 7.92 11.17
N GLY A 35 11.65 6.76 11.78
CA GLY A 35 11.83 5.50 11.07
C GLY A 35 10.54 5.03 10.38
N LYS A 36 9.40 5.16 11.06
CA LYS A 36 8.08 4.87 10.48
C LYS A 36 7.82 5.74 9.25
N ALA A 37 8.10 7.04 9.34
CA ALA A 37 7.88 7.97 8.25
C ALA A 37 8.78 7.69 7.04
N ARG A 38 10.04 7.31 7.24
CA ARG A 38 10.92 6.88 6.13
C ARG A 38 10.32 5.70 5.36
N PHE A 39 9.88 4.65 6.08
CA PHE A 39 9.26 3.50 5.41
C PHE A 39 7.88 3.85 4.82
N ALA A 40 7.14 4.81 5.40
CA ALA A 40 5.90 5.30 4.81
C ALA A 40 6.13 6.08 3.49
N GLU A 41 7.22 6.84 3.38
CA GLU A 41 7.63 7.47 2.11
C GLU A 41 7.96 6.42 1.04
N GLU A 42 8.62 5.31 1.42
CA GLU A 42 8.85 4.15 0.54
C GLU A 42 7.54 3.46 0.15
N LEU A 43 6.64 3.24 1.12
CA LEU A 43 5.31 2.66 0.88
C LEU A 43 4.51 3.47 -0.15
N GLN A 44 4.53 4.80 -0.03
CA GLN A 44 3.79 5.68 -0.94
C GLN A 44 4.27 5.53 -2.39
N LYS A 45 5.58 5.40 -2.62
CA LYS A 45 6.15 5.19 -3.97
C LYS A 45 5.67 3.86 -4.57
N GLU A 46 5.78 2.77 -3.80
CA GLU A 46 5.39 1.44 -4.27
C GLU A 46 3.88 1.30 -4.49
N VAL A 47 3.06 1.92 -3.65
CA VAL A 47 1.60 1.92 -3.83
C VAL A 47 1.19 2.79 -5.02
N ASN A 48 1.91 3.88 -5.31
CA ASN A 48 1.61 4.74 -6.46
C ASN A 48 1.75 4.01 -7.80
N VAL A 49 2.60 2.97 -7.90
CA VAL A 49 2.67 2.08 -9.08
C VAL A 49 1.29 1.49 -9.41
N LEU A 50 0.54 1.10 -8.38
CA LEU A 50 -0.81 0.54 -8.56
C LEU A 50 -1.83 1.61 -8.95
N LEU A 51 -1.69 2.84 -8.43
CA LEU A 51 -2.60 3.96 -8.73
C LEU A 51 -2.34 4.59 -10.10
N SER A 52 -1.12 4.48 -10.61
CA SER A 52 -0.73 4.94 -11.94
C SER A 52 -0.79 3.84 -13.00
N CYS A 53 -1.46 2.72 -12.70
CA CYS A 53 -1.57 1.59 -13.62
C CYS A 53 -2.31 2.01 -14.90
N SER A 54 -1.63 1.91 -16.05
CA SER A 54 -2.20 2.23 -17.37
C SER A 54 -3.37 1.33 -17.75
N ASP A 55 -3.37 0.10 -17.22
CA ASP A 55 -4.33 -0.94 -17.58
C ASP A 55 -5.56 -0.93 -16.64
N HIS A 56 -5.73 0.14 -15.87
CA HIS A 56 -6.86 0.27 -14.96
C HIS A 56 -8.19 0.32 -15.73
N ASP A 57 -9.09 -0.60 -15.39
CA ASP A 57 -10.43 -0.70 -15.98
C ASP A 57 -11.49 -0.67 -14.88
N THR A 58 -12.33 0.37 -14.88
CA THR A 58 -13.38 0.57 -13.89
C THR A 58 -14.52 -0.46 -13.98
N LYS A 59 -14.60 -1.23 -15.07
CA LYS A 59 -15.55 -2.34 -15.22
C LYS A 59 -15.06 -3.64 -14.59
N LYS A 60 -13.76 -3.74 -14.23
CA LYS A 60 -13.17 -4.94 -13.62
C LYS A 60 -13.10 -4.80 -12.10
N VAL A 61 -13.73 -5.73 -11.39
CA VAL A 61 -13.78 -5.75 -9.92
C VAL A 61 -12.37 -5.78 -9.31
N ASP A 62 -11.45 -6.57 -9.87
CA ASP A 62 -10.05 -6.61 -9.41
C ASP A 62 -9.35 -5.25 -9.51
N CYS A 63 -9.55 -4.52 -10.61
CA CYS A 63 -8.99 -3.19 -10.80
C CYS A 63 -9.57 -2.18 -9.80
N MET A 64 -10.88 -2.24 -9.55
CA MET A 64 -11.57 -1.39 -8.58
C MET A 64 -11.10 -1.66 -7.16
N ASN A 65 -10.97 -2.92 -6.77
CA ASN A 65 -10.48 -3.32 -5.46
C ASN A 65 -9.01 -2.94 -5.27
N CYS A 66 -8.18 -3.17 -6.28
CA CYS A 66 -6.77 -2.75 -6.31
C CYS A 66 -6.63 -1.24 -6.04
N HIS A 67 -7.32 -0.40 -6.82
CA HIS A 67 -7.30 1.05 -6.62
C HIS A 67 -7.86 1.48 -5.26
N THR A 68 -8.91 0.83 -4.78
CA THR A 68 -9.50 1.15 -3.47
C THR A 68 -8.50 0.89 -2.34
N ILE A 69 -7.86 -0.28 -2.32
CA ILE A 69 -6.86 -0.64 -1.31
C ILE A 69 -5.62 0.26 -1.44
N ALA A 70 -5.15 0.51 -2.66
CA ALA A 70 -4.02 1.39 -2.89
C ALA A 70 -4.28 2.82 -2.38
N LYS A 71 -5.47 3.39 -2.62
CA LYS A 71 -5.85 4.71 -2.08
C LYS A 71 -5.84 4.73 -0.56
N LEU A 72 -6.34 3.68 0.10
CA LEU A 72 -6.30 3.57 1.56
C LEU A 72 -4.87 3.56 2.08
N ARG A 73 -3.98 2.78 1.45
CA ARG A 73 -2.56 2.69 1.84
C ARG A 73 -1.81 4.01 1.69
N VAL A 74 -2.05 4.77 0.61
CA VAL A 74 -1.47 6.12 0.46
C VAL A 74 -1.94 7.03 1.58
N LYS A 75 -3.25 7.04 1.89
CA LYS A 75 -3.78 7.84 3.01
C LYS A 75 -3.13 7.46 4.34
N THR A 76 -2.94 6.18 4.60
CA THR A 76 -2.23 5.70 5.80
C THR A 76 -0.79 6.18 5.83
N ALA A 77 -0.06 6.06 4.72
CA ALA A 77 1.31 6.55 4.62
C ALA A 77 1.39 8.06 4.89
N ASP A 78 0.50 8.86 4.28
CA ASP A 78 0.42 10.30 4.48
C ASP A 78 0.23 10.68 5.95
N LEU A 79 -0.60 9.93 6.69
CA LEU A 79 -0.81 10.18 8.12
C LEU A 79 0.46 9.93 8.94
N ILE A 80 1.20 8.86 8.63
CA ILE A 80 2.47 8.54 9.30
C ILE A 80 3.52 9.62 8.99
N ILE A 81 3.61 10.06 7.73
CA ILE A 81 4.53 11.12 7.29
C ILE A 81 4.18 12.46 7.96
N LYS A 82 2.88 12.78 8.10
CA LYS A 82 2.44 13.98 8.82
C LYS A 82 2.78 13.92 10.30
N ALA A 83 2.66 12.74 10.94
CA ALA A 83 3.00 12.57 12.35
C ALA A 83 4.48 12.91 12.64
N LYS A 84 5.41 12.68 11.70
CA LYS A 84 6.82 13.11 11.81
C LYS A 84 6.98 14.62 12.03
N LYS A 85 6.04 15.44 11.58
CA LYS A 85 6.08 16.91 11.75
C LYS A 85 5.58 17.38 13.12
N LEU A 86 4.99 16.47 13.90
CA LEU A 86 4.41 16.74 15.21
C LEU A 86 5.29 16.27 16.38
N THR A 87 6.44 15.66 16.07
CA THR A 87 7.42 15.10 17.02
C THR A 87 8.78 15.73 16.84
#